data_AF-A0A351IZK4-F1
#
_entry.id   AF-A0A351IZK4-F1
#
_cell.length_a   1.000
_cell.length_b   1.000
_cell.length_c   1.000
_cell.angle_alpha   90.00
_cell.angle_beta   90.00
_cell.angle_gamma   90.00
#
_symmetry.space_group_name_H-M   'P 1'
#
loop_
_entity.id
_entity.type
_entity.pdbx_description
1 polymer ?
#
loop_
_entity_poly.entity_id
_entity_poly.type
_entity_poly.pdbx_seq_one_letter_code
_entity_poly.pdbx_strand_id
1 'polypeptide(L)'
;FRIVKGITTLEAVWSTGLVYESVYESVACPDMITDKKHGEKIILADLNCHTVTDEKDILLSFYGWTDGNELYYAGDAYTLGAYTEYLQAVWAVTLCVDPTYSGSDSNGSVAKPYSSLNTAYPALLQLLSDDAYAAGAVLFMGDQTVDLNDNTNQIYTYASNDINTNYQTMLAAAGKPLLFTANTPSTVVTYSSPSNVFYIAFNGEVLFNHMTLKLNTKKATRIFTLSGDITFGASFLTFENSISNTTGNLSLGIDYSSNTQSSFNVRIYGGDWAYVYFGSASATRENKLILGNGESNPYVKLICYNNTNCQNSNYGYIRSGRVGNLSFGYPGTDRIVAGKMDITVYGGQIDLISDATTEYSKTTNLEHCNRYLTFDGYTGSVVFSHLNVGTAPGTAGSYANGINRISFINHTNLNIASNDVYLKASPVAAVYV
;
A
#
# COMPACT_ATOMS: atom_id res chain seq x y z
N PHE A 1 22.10 -7.11 2.86
CA PHE A 1 22.05 -5.65 2.67
C PHE A 1 23.15 -5.04 3.52
N ARG A 2 23.93 -4.06 3.01
CA ARG A 2 25.02 -3.44 3.78
C ARG A 2 24.62 -2.00 4.05
N ILE A 3 24.31 -1.68 5.31
CA ILE A 3 23.98 -0.32 5.75
C ILE A 3 25.31 0.41 6.05
N VAL A 4 25.51 1.56 5.42
CA VAL A 4 26.64 2.46 5.64
C VAL A 4 25.98 3.83 5.82
N LYS A 5 26.13 4.61 6.89
CA LYS A 5 26.93 4.59 8.11
C LYS A 5 26.18 5.50 9.09
N GLY A 6 25.95 5.01 10.30
CA GLY A 6 25.25 5.71 11.36
C GLY A 6 24.20 4.77 11.95
N ILE A 7 24.61 4.01 12.96
CA ILE A 7 23.82 2.89 13.46
C ILE A 7 22.73 3.45 14.37
N THR A 8 21.49 3.42 13.89
CA THR A 8 20.32 3.43 14.76
C THR A 8 19.86 1.98 14.89
N THR A 9 20.00 1.42 16.08
CA THR A 9 19.71 0.03 16.40
C THR A 9 18.63 -0.07 17.46
N LEU A 10 17.76 -1.05 17.27
CA LEU A 10 16.85 -1.54 18.28
C LEU A 10 17.24 -2.98 18.63
N GLU A 11 17.61 -3.20 19.89
CA GLU A 11 18.02 -4.50 20.44
C GLU A 11 17.04 -4.96 21.52
N ALA A 12 16.60 -6.22 21.50
CA ALA A 12 15.94 -6.83 22.65
C ALA A 12 16.97 -7.55 23.53
N VAL A 13 17.20 -7.05 24.74
CA VAL A 13 18.13 -7.64 25.70
C VAL A 13 17.36 -8.44 26.74
N TRP A 14 17.71 -9.72 26.86
CA TRP A 14 16.98 -10.70 27.67
C TRP A 14 16.83 -10.31 29.15
N SER A 15 17.80 -9.58 29.71
CA SER A 15 17.84 -9.16 31.12
C SER A 15 17.35 -7.73 31.40
N THR A 16 17.27 -6.86 30.38
CA THR A 16 17.00 -5.42 30.58
C THR A 16 15.85 -4.86 29.73
N GLY A 17 15.24 -5.66 28.85
CA GLY A 17 14.17 -5.20 27.94
C GLY A 17 14.73 -4.69 26.61
N LEU A 18 13.99 -3.83 25.91
CA LEU A 18 14.47 -3.22 24.67
C LEU A 18 15.48 -2.09 24.95
N VAL A 19 16.59 -2.13 24.22
CA VAL A 19 17.62 -1.11 24.17
C VAL A 19 17.58 -0.45 22.80
N TYR A 20 17.47 0.87 22.79
CA TYR A 20 17.56 1.68 21.59
C TYR A 20 18.84 2.49 21.63
N GLU A 21 19.65 2.39 20.59
CA GLU A 21 20.86 3.17 20.42
C GLU A 21 20.80 3.90 19.09
N SER A 22 21.03 5.20 19.12
CA SER A 22 21.19 6.00 17.90
C SER A 22 22.44 6.83 18.03
N VAL A 23 23.30 6.78 17.01
CA VAL A 23 24.44 7.70 16.91
C VAL A 23 24.01 9.12 16.52
N TYR A 24 22.74 9.30 16.14
CA TYR A 24 22.16 10.60 15.81
C TYR A 24 21.39 11.14 17.01
N GLU A 25 21.92 12.18 17.65
CA GLU A 25 21.32 12.81 18.83
C GLU A 25 19.89 13.33 18.57
N SER A 26 19.56 13.68 17.33
CA SER A 26 18.24 14.15 16.92
C SER A 26 17.19 13.04 16.78
N VAL A 27 17.59 11.77 16.81
CA VAL A 27 16.70 10.62 16.62
C VAL A 27 16.54 9.90 17.96
N ALA A 28 15.50 10.28 18.70
CA ALA A 28 15.14 9.66 19.97
C ALA A 28 14.36 8.34 19.75
N CYS A 29 14.44 7.43 20.73
CA CYS A 29 13.61 6.23 20.73
C CYS A 29 12.13 6.62 20.86
N PRO A 30 11.24 6.12 19.99
CA PRO A 30 9.80 6.25 20.19
C PRO A 30 9.33 5.53 21.46
N ASP A 31 8.58 6.22 22.34
CA ASP A 31 8.10 5.70 23.64
C ASP A 31 7.39 4.35 23.53
N MET A 32 6.64 4.14 22.44
CA MET A 32 5.90 2.89 22.17
C MET A 32 6.79 1.64 22.03
N ILE A 33 8.08 1.84 21.75
CA ILE A 33 9.05 0.76 21.58
C ILE A 33 9.62 0.34 22.94
N THR A 34 9.88 1.24 23.89
CA THR A 34 10.72 0.94 25.07
C THR A 34 10.12 -0.02 26.10
N ASP A 35 8.80 -0.22 26.10
CA ASP A 35 8.11 -1.02 27.12
C ASP A 35 7.98 -2.52 26.81
N LYS A 36 8.54 -3.00 25.68
CA LYS A 36 8.29 -4.36 25.19
C LYS A 36 9.40 -5.34 25.57
N LYS A 37 9.03 -6.61 25.75
CA LYS A 37 9.92 -7.71 26.16
C LYS A 37 10.14 -8.73 25.05
N HIS A 38 11.16 -9.57 25.24
CA HIS A 38 11.42 -10.73 24.40
C HIS A 38 10.14 -11.57 24.16
N GLY A 39 9.93 -12.01 22.91
CA GLY A 39 8.76 -12.79 22.50
C GLY A 39 7.49 -11.96 22.26
N GLU A 40 7.46 -10.69 22.65
CA GLU A 40 6.33 -9.82 22.37
C GLU A 40 6.33 -9.31 20.92
N LYS A 41 5.13 -9.05 20.41
CA LYS A 41 4.92 -8.41 19.13
C LYS A 41 4.91 -6.90 19.31
N ILE A 42 5.67 -6.19 18.48
CA ILE A 42 5.75 -4.73 18.45
C ILE A 42 5.25 -4.22 17.10
N ILE A 43 4.73 -3.00 17.09
CA ILE A 43 4.49 -2.24 15.86
C ILE A 43 5.71 -1.36 15.66
N LEU A 44 6.40 -1.53 14.54
CA LEU A 44 7.62 -0.78 14.26
C LEU A 44 7.30 0.70 14.06
N ALA A 45 7.98 1.55 14.81
CA ALA A 45 7.72 2.97 14.79
C ALA A 45 8.25 3.63 13.52
N ASP A 46 7.63 4.78 13.22
CA ASP A 46 8.05 5.69 12.18
C ASP A 46 9.05 6.71 12.75
N LEU A 47 10.26 6.76 12.19
CA LEU A 47 11.25 7.78 12.57
C LEU A 47 11.25 8.99 11.61
N ASN A 48 10.32 9.06 10.65
CA ASN A 48 10.27 10.11 9.62
C ASN A 48 10.01 11.53 10.15
N CYS A 49 9.76 11.72 11.45
CA CYS A 49 9.81 13.05 12.06
C CYS A 49 11.23 13.65 12.10
N HIS A 50 12.26 12.89 11.71
CA HIS A 50 13.65 13.33 11.72
C HIS A 50 14.36 13.05 10.38
N THR A 51 15.15 14.02 9.94
CA THR A 51 16.21 13.81 8.94
C THR A 51 17.55 13.86 9.65
N VAL A 52 18.53 13.15 9.11
CA VAL A 52 19.90 13.13 9.63
C VAL A 52 20.88 13.41 8.50
N THR A 53 22.15 13.68 8.81
CA THR A 53 23.21 13.81 7.82
C THR A 53 24.25 12.71 7.99
N ASP A 54 24.80 12.21 6.88
CA ASP A 54 25.93 11.30 6.92
C ASP A 54 27.27 12.05 7.13
N GLU A 55 28.38 11.30 7.16
CA GLU A 55 29.73 11.83 7.32
C GLU A 55 30.20 12.75 6.17
N LYS A 56 29.45 12.79 5.05
CA LYS A 56 29.69 13.66 3.89
C LYS A 56 28.73 14.85 3.86
N ASP A 57 28.01 15.10 4.95
CA ASP A 57 26.95 16.11 5.08
C ASP A 57 25.78 15.89 4.10
N ILE A 58 25.55 14.66 3.64
CA ILE A 58 24.43 14.31 2.77
C ILE A 58 23.21 13.99 3.63
N LEU A 59 22.06 14.57 3.28
CA LEU A 59 20.79 14.39 3.98
C LEU A 59 20.26 12.97 3.79
N LEU A 60 19.74 12.38 4.87
CA LEU A 60 19.11 11.08 4.89
C LEU A 60 17.71 11.12 5.53
N SER A 61 16.81 10.28 5.03
CA SER A 61 15.44 10.09 5.53
C SER A 61 15.21 8.64 5.95
N PHE A 62 14.39 8.43 6.98
CA PHE A 62 14.14 7.09 7.49
C PHE A 62 13.31 6.25 6.51
N TYR A 63 13.86 5.13 6.05
CA TYR A 63 13.20 4.26 5.08
C TYR A 63 12.45 3.10 5.73
N GLY A 64 13.03 2.52 6.78
CA GLY A 64 12.49 1.33 7.45
C GLY A 64 13.49 0.69 8.41
N TRP A 65 13.21 -0.53 8.81
CA TRP A 65 14.03 -1.35 9.70
C TRP A 65 14.46 -2.63 8.99
N THR A 66 15.62 -3.19 9.31
CA THR A 66 16.01 -4.52 8.82
C THR A 66 16.65 -5.35 9.92
N ASP A 67 16.36 -6.64 9.94
CA ASP A 67 17.03 -7.62 10.81
C ASP A 67 18.24 -8.28 10.11
N GLY A 68 18.65 -7.76 8.95
CA GLY A 68 19.69 -8.32 8.09
C GLY A 68 19.18 -9.33 7.05
N ASN A 69 18.00 -9.93 7.28
CA ASN A 69 17.36 -10.89 6.36
C ASN A 69 16.22 -10.25 5.58
N GLU A 70 15.36 -9.50 6.26
CA GLU A 70 14.17 -8.86 5.71
C GLU A 70 14.18 -7.36 5.98
N LEU A 71 13.50 -6.63 5.10
CA LEU A 71 13.16 -5.23 5.31
C LEU A 71 11.74 -5.15 5.88
N TYR A 72 11.59 -4.32 6.90
CA TYR A 72 10.34 -3.99 7.55
C TYR A 72 10.09 -2.48 7.45
N TYR A 73 8.85 -2.08 7.24
CA TYR A 73 8.48 -0.67 7.18
C TYR A 73 7.87 -0.20 8.50
N ALA A 74 7.81 1.11 8.69
CA ALA A 74 7.03 1.69 9.78
C ALA A 74 5.57 1.18 9.70
N GLY A 75 5.05 0.69 10.82
CA GLY A 75 3.75 0.03 10.91
C GLY A 75 3.78 -1.49 10.66
N ASP A 76 4.87 -2.08 10.19
CA ASP A 76 4.97 -3.54 10.19
C ASP A 76 4.97 -4.05 11.63
N ALA A 77 4.37 -5.23 11.82
CA ALA A 77 4.44 -5.89 13.12
C ALA A 77 5.60 -6.86 13.14
N TYR A 78 6.42 -6.79 14.18
CA TYR A 78 7.62 -7.58 14.34
C TYR A 78 7.57 -8.32 15.69
N THR A 79 7.93 -9.59 15.70
CA THR A 79 8.04 -10.37 16.94
C THR A 79 9.49 -10.42 17.38
N LEU A 80 9.76 -9.98 18.61
CA LEU A 80 11.12 -9.92 19.15
C LEU A 80 11.68 -11.34 19.35
N GLY A 81 12.63 -11.74 18.49
CA GLY A 81 13.25 -13.07 18.45
C GLY A 81 14.17 -13.40 19.62
N ALA A 82 14.47 -14.70 19.81
CA ALA A 82 15.20 -15.26 20.97
C ALA A 82 16.73 -15.28 20.89
N TYR A 83 17.31 -15.01 19.71
CA TYR A 83 18.76 -14.98 19.49
C TYR A 83 19.08 -13.81 18.54
N THR A 84 20.02 -12.94 18.92
CA THR A 84 20.21 -11.59 18.36
C THR A 84 21.04 -11.54 17.08
N GLU A 85 20.53 -10.84 16.05
CA GLU A 85 21.17 -9.70 15.38
C GLU A 85 20.05 -8.64 15.13
N TYR A 86 20.39 -7.38 15.36
CA TYR A 86 19.53 -6.21 15.62
C TYR A 86 18.50 -5.84 14.54
N LEU A 87 17.46 -5.08 14.91
CA LEU A 87 16.79 -4.23 13.93
C LEU A 87 17.61 -2.95 13.71
N GLN A 88 18.08 -2.75 12.50
CA GLN A 88 18.83 -1.57 12.08
C GLN A 88 17.94 -0.66 11.25
N ALA A 89 17.98 0.64 11.53
CA ALA A 89 17.32 1.62 10.67
C ALA A 89 18.00 1.65 9.30
N VAL A 90 17.19 1.56 8.25
CA VAL A 90 17.59 1.81 6.88
C VAL A 90 17.34 3.27 6.59
N TRP A 91 18.39 3.99 6.20
CA TRP A 91 18.33 5.40 5.85
C TRP A 91 18.47 5.54 4.33
N ALA A 92 17.55 6.28 3.72
CA ALA A 92 17.54 6.59 2.30
C ALA A 92 18.28 7.91 2.04
N VAL A 93 19.10 7.96 0.99
CA VAL A 93 19.74 9.22 0.57
C VAL A 93 18.69 10.18 0.04
N THR A 94 18.68 11.41 0.53
CA THR A 94 17.55 12.33 0.35
C THR A 94 17.94 13.56 -0.45
N LEU A 95 17.10 13.91 -1.43
CA LEU A 95 17.10 15.22 -2.07
C LEU A 95 15.82 15.98 -1.75
N CYS A 96 15.95 17.26 -1.43
CA CYS A 96 14.84 18.16 -1.15
C CYS A 96 14.28 18.79 -2.42
N VAL A 97 12.95 18.95 -2.47
CA VAL A 97 12.24 19.67 -3.54
C VAL A 97 11.40 20.79 -2.95
N ASP A 98 11.67 22.03 -3.37
CA ASP A 98 10.93 23.24 -2.99
C ASP A 98 10.74 24.13 -4.23
N PRO A 99 9.52 24.28 -4.76
CA PRO A 99 9.26 25.07 -5.95
C PRO A 99 9.49 26.59 -5.74
N THR A 100 9.62 27.05 -4.51
CA THR A 100 9.86 28.47 -4.18
C THR A 100 11.34 28.84 -4.25
N TYR A 101 12.23 27.84 -4.31
CA TYR A 101 13.67 28.08 -4.42
C TYR A 101 14.03 28.63 -5.80
N SER A 102 14.66 29.81 -5.80
CA SER A 102 15.02 30.56 -7.00
C SER A 102 16.54 30.62 -7.25
N GLY A 103 17.34 29.96 -6.41
CA GLY A 103 18.78 29.85 -6.63
C GLY A 103 19.11 28.95 -7.82
N SER A 104 20.17 29.29 -8.54
CA SER A 104 20.68 28.47 -9.66
C SER A 104 21.74 27.46 -9.22
N ASP A 105 21.95 27.30 -7.90
CA ASP A 105 23.00 26.52 -7.27
C ASP A 105 22.44 25.37 -6.40
N SER A 106 21.29 24.81 -6.79
CA SER A 106 20.67 23.65 -6.12
C SER A 106 21.68 22.51 -5.95
N ASN A 107 21.80 22.02 -4.71
CA ASN A 107 22.51 20.78 -4.40
C ASN A 107 21.61 19.73 -3.73
N GLY A 108 20.30 20.03 -3.63
CA GLY A 108 19.27 19.18 -3.06
C GLY A 108 19.30 19.05 -1.54
N SER A 109 20.10 19.86 -0.84
CA SER A 109 19.99 20.04 0.61
C SER A 109 18.74 20.83 0.98
N VAL A 110 18.41 20.89 2.28
CA VAL A 110 17.33 21.74 2.82
C VAL A 110 17.55 23.22 2.48
N ALA A 111 18.80 23.70 2.47
CA ALA A 111 19.12 25.11 2.21
C ALA A 111 19.16 25.47 0.71
N LYS A 112 19.42 24.48 -0.16
CA LYS A 112 19.50 24.66 -1.62
C LYS A 112 18.77 23.51 -2.34
N PRO A 113 17.45 23.38 -2.15
CA PRO A 113 16.65 22.31 -2.73
C PRO A 113 16.57 22.43 -4.25
N TYR A 114 16.10 21.38 -4.91
CA TYR A 114 15.69 21.46 -6.32
C TYR A 114 14.30 22.08 -6.45
N SER A 115 14.01 22.77 -7.55
CA SER A 115 12.70 23.43 -7.74
C SER A 115 11.60 22.49 -8.24
N SER A 116 11.94 21.27 -8.68
CA SER A 116 10.95 20.29 -9.15
C SER A 116 11.45 18.86 -9.00
N LEU A 117 10.51 17.90 -8.93
CA LEU A 117 10.85 16.47 -9.03
C LEU A 117 11.60 16.15 -10.33
N ASN A 118 11.27 16.84 -11.43
CA ASN A 118 11.89 16.63 -12.74
C ASN A 118 13.40 16.91 -12.73
N THR A 119 13.85 17.86 -11.91
CA THR A 119 15.26 18.23 -11.77
C THR A 119 15.96 17.48 -10.62
N ALA A 120 15.23 17.19 -9.53
CA ALA A 120 15.76 16.42 -8.40
C ALA A 120 16.02 14.95 -8.77
N TYR A 121 15.12 14.33 -9.53
CA TYR A 121 15.15 12.89 -9.75
C TYR A 121 16.41 12.41 -10.48
N PRO A 122 16.89 13.04 -11.58
CA PRO A 122 18.17 12.68 -12.19
C PRO A 122 19.37 12.79 -11.24
N ALA A 123 19.39 13.80 -10.37
CA ALA A 123 20.43 13.94 -9.35
C ALA A 123 20.35 12.82 -8.29
N LEU A 124 19.14 12.40 -7.92
CA LEU A 124 18.94 11.27 -7.02
C LEU A 124 19.47 9.97 -7.65
N LEU A 125 19.20 9.75 -8.94
CA LEU A 125 19.74 8.59 -9.67
C LEU A 125 21.27 8.56 -9.65
N GLN A 126 21.92 9.72 -9.75
CA GLN A 126 23.37 9.82 -9.64
C GLN A 126 23.87 9.43 -8.24
N LEU A 127 23.21 9.88 -7.17
CA LEU A 127 23.57 9.47 -5.81
C LEU A 127 23.35 7.98 -5.58
N LEU A 128 22.26 7.43 -6.11
CA LEU A 128 21.93 6.00 -5.96
C LEU A 128 22.86 5.07 -6.75
N SER A 129 23.64 5.60 -7.69
CA SER A 129 24.69 4.84 -8.36
C SER A 129 25.87 4.47 -7.43
N ASP A 130 25.99 5.15 -6.28
CA ASP A 130 26.92 4.75 -5.21
C ASP A 130 26.33 3.57 -4.41
N ASP A 131 27.09 2.48 -4.31
CA ASP A 131 26.71 1.28 -3.56
C ASP A 131 26.59 1.50 -2.05
N ALA A 132 27.03 2.66 -1.53
CA ALA A 132 26.88 3.03 -0.13
C ALA A 132 25.41 3.22 0.29
N TYR A 133 24.52 3.60 -0.63
CA TYR A 133 23.11 3.88 -0.32
C TYR A 133 22.21 2.72 -0.76
N ALA A 134 21.37 2.21 0.15
CA ALA A 134 20.47 1.08 -0.14
C ALA A 134 19.10 1.52 -0.70
N ALA A 135 18.71 2.78 -0.47
CA ALA A 135 17.44 3.37 -0.90
C ALA A 135 17.61 4.87 -1.14
N GLY A 136 16.69 5.47 -1.89
CA GLY A 136 16.65 6.92 -2.15
C GLY A 136 15.34 7.55 -1.69
N ALA A 137 15.38 8.84 -1.41
CA ALA A 137 14.20 9.59 -0.98
C ALA A 137 14.11 10.95 -1.67
N VAL A 138 12.86 11.36 -1.91
CA VAL A 138 12.51 12.72 -2.28
C VAL A 138 11.74 13.33 -1.11
N LEU A 139 12.30 14.41 -0.54
CA LEU A 139 11.69 15.18 0.54
C LEU A 139 11.04 16.45 -0.01
N PHE A 140 9.71 16.46 -0.03
CA PHE A 140 8.92 17.60 -0.46
C PHE A 140 8.84 18.67 0.65
N MET A 141 9.35 19.87 0.35
CA MET A 141 9.36 21.01 1.28
C MET A 141 8.14 21.90 1.00
N GLY A 142 7.10 21.75 1.83
CA GLY A 142 5.84 22.48 1.66
C GLY A 142 5.02 22.05 0.44
N ASP A 143 3.83 22.65 0.33
CA ASP A 143 2.84 22.30 -0.68
C ASP A 143 3.37 22.53 -2.09
N GLN A 144 3.18 21.56 -2.97
CA GLN A 144 3.75 21.62 -4.30
C GLN A 144 3.00 20.78 -5.33
N THR A 145 3.28 21.04 -6.61
CA THR A 145 2.72 20.31 -7.73
C THR A 145 3.80 19.52 -8.45
N VAL A 146 3.59 18.21 -8.58
CA VAL A 146 4.32 17.35 -9.51
C VAL A 146 3.55 17.35 -10.82
N ASP A 147 4.06 18.08 -11.81
CA ASP A 147 3.50 18.06 -13.17
C ASP A 147 3.87 16.73 -13.85
N LEU A 148 2.87 15.87 -14.05
CA LEU A 148 3.03 14.58 -14.71
C LEU A 148 3.07 14.72 -16.24
N ASN A 149 2.98 15.92 -16.80
CA ASN A 149 3.22 16.19 -18.22
C ASN A 149 4.60 16.78 -18.48
N ASP A 150 5.28 17.29 -17.45
CA ASP A 150 6.66 17.72 -17.58
C ASP A 150 7.55 16.49 -17.74
N ASN A 151 8.15 16.35 -18.91
CA ASN A 151 9.15 15.31 -19.17
C ASN A 151 10.46 15.89 -19.71
N THR A 152 10.80 17.11 -19.30
CA THR A 152 12.00 17.82 -19.76
C THR A 152 13.28 17.01 -19.54
N ASN A 153 13.41 16.33 -18.38
CA ASN A 153 14.54 15.45 -18.06
C ASN A 153 14.23 13.96 -18.29
N GLN A 154 13.19 13.64 -19.06
CA GLN A 154 12.85 12.27 -19.47
C GLN A 154 12.69 11.25 -18.32
N ILE A 155 12.26 11.72 -17.14
CA ILE A 155 12.08 10.87 -15.96
C ILE A 155 10.82 10.00 -16.05
N TYR A 156 9.91 10.31 -16.97
CA TYR A 156 8.70 9.55 -17.24
C TYR A 156 8.73 8.90 -18.62
N THR A 157 8.13 7.72 -18.70
CA THR A 157 7.66 7.14 -19.95
C THR A 157 6.13 7.13 -19.95
N TYR A 158 5.53 7.21 -21.14
CA TYR A 158 4.08 7.31 -21.28
C TYR A 158 3.52 6.19 -22.15
N ALA A 159 2.38 5.63 -21.76
CA ALA A 159 1.61 4.71 -22.59
C ALA A 159 0.33 5.39 -23.11
N SER A 160 -0.06 4.99 -24.33
CA SER A 160 -1.26 5.45 -25.02
C SER A 160 -2.09 4.25 -25.48
N ASN A 161 -3.39 4.45 -25.71
CA ASN A 161 -4.26 3.52 -26.41
C ASN A 161 -5.11 4.27 -27.43
N ASP A 162 -5.96 3.55 -28.17
CA ASP A 162 -6.79 4.11 -29.26
C ASP A 162 -7.72 5.26 -28.81
N ILE A 163 -8.00 5.40 -27.51
CA ILE A 163 -8.96 6.36 -26.95
C ILE A 163 -8.25 7.45 -26.13
N ASN A 164 -7.09 7.15 -25.53
CA ASN A 164 -6.41 8.05 -24.59
C ASN A 164 -4.90 8.09 -24.87
N THR A 165 -4.41 9.26 -25.25
CA THR A 165 -2.98 9.57 -25.36
C THR A 165 -2.37 9.82 -23.98
N ASN A 166 -1.18 9.28 -23.73
CA ASN A 166 -0.39 9.47 -22.50
C ASN A 166 -1.21 9.25 -21.21
N TYR A 167 -2.07 8.25 -21.22
CA TYR A 167 -3.01 8.00 -20.13
C TYR A 167 -2.36 7.38 -18.90
N GLN A 168 -1.21 6.75 -19.11
CA GLN A 168 -0.36 6.18 -18.07
C GLN A 168 1.00 6.86 -18.12
N THR A 169 1.42 7.41 -16.98
CA THR A 169 2.80 7.83 -16.76
C THR A 169 3.51 6.77 -15.94
N MET A 170 4.77 6.51 -16.25
CA MET A 170 5.63 5.62 -15.49
C MET A 170 6.93 6.32 -15.15
N LEU A 171 7.20 6.49 -13.85
CA LEU A 171 8.48 6.98 -13.36
C LEU A 171 9.57 5.94 -13.67
N ALA A 172 10.70 6.41 -14.21
CA ALA A 172 11.86 5.59 -14.51
C ALA A 172 12.34 4.79 -13.28
N ALA A 173 13.06 3.69 -13.50
CA ALA A 173 13.60 2.91 -12.40
C ALA A 173 14.78 3.62 -11.75
N ALA A 174 14.79 3.66 -10.42
CA ALA A 174 15.94 4.16 -9.66
C ALA A 174 17.03 3.11 -9.42
N GLY A 175 16.78 1.86 -9.79
CA GLY A 175 17.66 0.73 -9.49
C GLY A 175 17.69 0.31 -8.02
N LYS A 176 17.13 1.13 -7.12
CA LYS A 176 16.97 0.91 -5.68
C LYS A 176 15.59 1.39 -5.22
N PRO A 177 15.08 0.94 -4.07
CA PRO A 177 13.78 1.38 -3.54
C PRO A 177 13.73 2.88 -3.28
N LEU A 178 12.53 3.47 -3.42
CA LEU A 178 12.31 4.90 -3.25
C LEU A 178 11.30 5.23 -2.15
N LEU A 179 11.58 6.30 -1.41
CA LEU A 179 10.65 6.96 -0.49
C LEU A 179 10.23 8.32 -1.05
N PHE A 180 8.92 8.54 -1.14
CA PHE A 180 8.34 9.86 -1.32
C PHE A 180 7.79 10.32 0.04
N THR A 181 8.30 11.45 0.51
CA THR A 181 7.96 12.00 1.82
C THR A 181 7.95 13.52 1.80
N ALA A 182 7.48 14.15 2.87
CA ALA A 182 7.43 15.60 2.99
C ALA A 182 7.95 16.07 4.33
N ASN A 183 8.16 17.38 4.48
CA ASN A 183 8.58 17.96 5.76
C ASN A 183 7.54 17.82 6.88
N THR A 184 6.26 17.67 6.54
CA THR A 184 5.18 17.37 7.49
C THR A 184 4.13 16.45 6.85
N PRO A 185 3.33 15.70 7.65
CA PRO A 185 2.24 14.88 7.12
C PRO A 185 1.20 15.70 6.35
N SER A 186 1.00 16.97 6.73
CA SER A 186 0.00 17.85 6.14
C SER A 186 0.45 18.52 4.84
N THR A 187 1.72 18.43 4.47
CA THR A 187 2.23 18.97 3.21
C THR A 187 1.54 18.27 2.04
N VAL A 188 0.88 19.06 1.20
CA VAL A 188 0.08 18.58 0.07
C VAL A 188 0.92 18.54 -1.20
N VAL A 189 1.21 17.33 -1.66
CA VAL A 189 1.87 17.09 -2.95
C VAL A 189 0.81 16.73 -3.98
N THR A 190 0.60 17.62 -4.95
CA THR A 190 -0.41 17.46 -5.99
C THR A 190 0.20 16.82 -7.23
N TYR A 191 -0.21 15.60 -7.55
CA TYR A 191 0.13 14.96 -8.82
C TYR A 191 -0.85 15.43 -9.88
N SER A 192 -0.36 16.17 -10.88
CA SER A 192 -1.20 16.94 -11.81
C SER A 192 -1.00 16.53 -13.27
N SER A 193 -2.09 16.10 -13.91
CA SER A 193 -2.26 16.02 -15.37
C SER A 193 -3.75 15.88 -15.69
N PRO A 194 -4.51 17.00 -15.65
CA PRO A 194 -5.97 16.96 -15.73
C PRO A 194 -6.53 16.50 -17.08
N SER A 195 -5.70 16.44 -18.13
CA SER A 195 -6.14 16.10 -19.49
C SER A 195 -5.75 14.69 -19.93
N ASN A 196 -4.66 14.14 -19.39
CA ASN A 196 -4.01 12.96 -19.96
C ASN A 196 -4.01 11.80 -18.96
N VAL A 197 -3.27 11.95 -17.87
CA VAL A 197 -2.92 10.83 -17.00
C VAL A 197 -4.06 10.44 -16.07
N PHE A 198 -4.28 9.15 -15.89
CA PHE A 198 -5.09 8.57 -14.80
C PHE A 198 -4.57 7.19 -14.34
N TYR A 199 -3.39 6.78 -14.83
CA TYR A 199 -2.59 5.68 -14.30
C TYR A 199 -1.19 6.21 -13.98
N ILE A 200 -0.73 5.99 -12.75
CA ILE A 200 0.61 6.36 -12.29
C ILE A 200 1.33 5.07 -11.90
N ALA A 201 2.36 4.76 -12.65
CA ALA A 201 3.19 3.58 -12.47
C ALA A 201 4.57 3.97 -11.92
N PHE A 202 5.15 3.07 -11.12
CA PHE A 202 6.54 3.14 -10.68
C PHE A 202 7.29 1.89 -11.12
N ASN A 203 8.50 2.05 -11.65
CA ASN A 203 9.34 0.92 -12.03
C ASN A 203 10.34 0.60 -10.91
N GLY A 204 9.84 0.01 -9.83
CA GLY A 204 10.61 -0.33 -8.64
C GLY A 204 9.77 -0.20 -7.38
N GLU A 205 10.32 -0.67 -6.27
CA GLU A 205 9.68 -0.57 -4.96
C GLU A 205 9.55 0.88 -4.53
N VAL A 206 8.36 1.27 -4.08
CA VAL A 206 8.08 2.63 -3.63
C VAL A 206 7.31 2.68 -2.31
N LEU A 207 7.70 3.62 -1.47
CA LEU A 207 7.08 3.95 -0.20
C LEU A 207 6.59 5.40 -0.25
N PHE A 208 5.36 5.63 0.18
CA PHE A 208 4.82 6.96 0.45
C PHE A 208 4.55 7.08 1.94
N ASN A 209 5.11 8.11 2.60
CA ASN A 209 4.86 8.31 4.01
C ASN A 209 5.08 9.77 4.42
N HIS A 210 4.45 10.18 5.53
CA HIS A 210 4.64 11.51 6.14
C HIS A 210 4.42 12.65 5.13
N MET A 211 3.35 12.52 4.35
CA MET A 211 2.93 13.47 3.32
C MET A 211 1.43 13.30 3.02
N THR A 212 0.82 14.34 2.44
CA THR A 212 -0.54 14.29 1.92
C THR A 212 -0.52 14.27 0.39
N LEU A 213 -1.07 13.23 -0.24
CA LEU A 213 -1.17 13.14 -1.70
C LEU A 213 -2.51 13.70 -2.20
N LYS A 214 -2.46 14.64 -3.15
CA LYS A 214 -3.61 15.14 -3.90
C LYS A 214 -3.52 14.75 -5.37
N LEU A 215 -4.65 14.40 -5.97
CA LEU A 215 -4.73 14.04 -7.39
C LEU A 215 -5.53 15.08 -8.18
N ASN A 216 -4.87 15.65 -9.19
CA ASN A 216 -5.48 16.50 -10.22
C ASN A 216 -5.23 15.88 -11.61
N THR A 217 -5.82 14.71 -11.83
CA THR A 217 -5.63 13.87 -13.03
C THR A 217 -6.84 13.95 -13.95
N LYS A 218 -6.88 13.16 -15.03
CA LYS A 218 -8.03 13.15 -15.96
C LYS A 218 -9.31 12.58 -15.32
N LYS A 219 -9.15 11.54 -14.50
CA LYS A 219 -10.22 10.74 -13.86
C LYS A 219 -9.66 10.06 -12.60
N ALA A 220 -10.51 9.35 -11.86
CA ALA A 220 -10.10 8.51 -10.74
C ALA A 220 -8.80 7.74 -11.07
N THR A 221 -7.78 7.97 -10.26
CA THR A 221 -6.40 7.58 -10.54
C THR A 221 -6.11 6.20 -10.03
N ARG A 222 -5.34 5.45 -10.81
CA ARG A 222 -4.81 4.15 -10.45
C ARG A 222 -3.31 4.27 -10.21
N ILE A 223 -2.88 3.91 -9.02
CA ILE A 223 -1.46 3.86 -8.65
C ILE A 223 -1.02 2.40 -8.51
N PHE A 224 0.17 2.08 -9.03
CA PHE A 224 0.73 0.74 -8.95
C PHE A 224 2.24 0.76 -9.23
N THR A 225 2.90 -0.34 -8.88
CA THR A 225 4.26 -0.64 -9.31
C THR A 225 4.21 -1.59 -10.51
N LEU A 226 5.14 -1.46 -11.46
CA LEU A 226 5.41 -2.52 -12.44
C LEU A 226 6.31 -3.60 -11.85
N SER A 227 7.27 -3.16 -11.03
CA SER A 227 8.16 -4.02 -10.28
C SER A 227 8.30 -3.49 -8.85
N GLY A 228 8.43 -4.39 -7.87
CA GLY A 228 8.59 -4.07 -6.46
C GLY A 228 7.27 -3.93 -5.71
N ASP A 229 7.39 -3.88 -4.39
CA ASP A 229 6.29 -3.65 -3.46
C ASP A 229 5.83 -2.18 -3.48
N ILE A 230 4.60 -1.94 -3.06
CA ILE A 230 4.12 -0.59 -2.75
C ILE A 230 3.70 -0.50 -1.28
N THR A 231 4.17 0.54 -0.60
CA THR A 231 3.83 0.80 0.80
C THR A 231 3.31 2.22 0.98
N PHE A 232 2.22 2.36 1.73
CA PHE A 232 1.69 3.63 2.20
C PHE A 232 1.75 3.61 3.73
N GLY A 233 2.68 4.37 4.29
CA GLY A 233 2.97 4.38 5.72
C GLY A 233 1.83 4.95 6.57
N ALA A 234 1.91 4.79 7.90
CA ALA A 234 0.83 5.20 8.81
C ALA A 234 0.61 6.73 8.82
N SER A 235 1.65 7.50 8.51
CA SER A 235 1.61 8.97 8.41
C SER A 235 1.29 9.46 6.99
N PHE A 236 0.98 8.56 6.05
CA PHE A 236 0.50 8.90 4.71
C PHE A 236 -0.97 9.32 4.78
N LEU A 237 -1.28 10.45 4.13
CA LEU A 237 -2.62 10.98 4.02
C LEU A 237 -3.01 11.16 2.56
N THR A 238 -4.31 11.12 2.29
CA THR A 238 -4.88 11.48 0.99
C THR A 238 -5.71 12.73 1.13
N PHE A 239 -5.49 13.72 0.28
CA PHE A 239 -6.19 15.00 0.34
C PHE A 239 -7.67 14.85 -0.04
N GLU A 240 -8.57 15.24 0.87
CA GLU A 240 -10.02 15.34 0.63
C GLU A 240 -10.68 14.08 0.00
N ASN A 241 -10.31 12.87 0.44
CA ASN A 241 -10.92 11.61 -0.01
C ASN A 241 -12.01 11.07 0.94
N SER A 242 -12.86 11.94 1.52
CA SER A 242 -14.07 11.46 2.20
C SER A 242 -15.26 11.37 1.22
N ILE A 243 -15.25 10.33 0.38
CA ILE A 243 -16.43 9.65 -0.20
C ILE A 243 -17.39 10.47 -1.11
N SER A 244 -17.15 11.74 -1.41
CA SER A 244 -17.69 12.43 -2.60
C SER A 244 -17.14 13.84 -2.68
N ASN A 245 -16.20 14.10 -3.58
CA ASN A 245 -15.87 15.48 -3.95
C ASN A 245 -16.41 15.76 -5.36
N THR A 246 -17.44 16.59 -5.44
CA THR A 246 -17.98 17.16 -6.69
C THR A 246 -17.13 18.32 -7.23
N THR A 247 -16.06 18.67 -6.52
CA THR A 247 -15.16 19.81 -6.77
C THR A 247 -13.72 19.32 -6.99
N GLY A 248 -13.42 18.89 -8.22
CA GLY A 248 -12.06 18.88 -8.78
C GLY A 248 -11.06 17.83 -8.29
N ASN A 249 -11.21 17.22 -7.11
CA ASN A 249 -10.30 16.17 -6.65
C ASN A 249 -10.77 14.78 -7.08
N LEU A 250 -9.83 14.00 -7.59
CA LEU A 250 -10.11 12.66 -8.08
C LEU A 250 -9.70 11.61 -7.06
N SER A 251 -10.47 10.52 -7.00
CA SER A 251 -10.19 9.44 -6.08
C SER A 251 -8.92 8.68 -6.46
N LEU A 252 -8.26 8.13 -5.44
CA LEU A 252 -7.08 7.29 -5.56
C LEU A 252 -7.47 5.82 -5.34
N GLY A 253 -7.03 4.93 -6.22
CA GLY A 253 -7.14 3.50 -6.03
C GLY A 253 -5.90 2.77 -6.52
N ILE A 254 -5.78 1.52 -6.11
CA ILE A 254 -4.67 0.64 -6.48
C ILE A 254 -5.18 -0.38 -7.50
N ASP A 255 -4.48 -0.51 -8.63
CA ASP A 255 -4.89 -1.39 -9.75
C ASP A 255 -3.68 -2.06 -10.39
N TYR A 256 -3.61 -3.39 -10.29
CA TYR A 256 -2.51 -4.20 -10.77
C TYR A 256 -2.77 -4.91 -12.12
N SER A 257 -3.78 -4.46 -12.88
CA SER A 257 -4.11 -5.02 -14.20
C SER A 257 -2.90 -5.13 -15.13
N SER A 258 -2.00 -4.14 -15.05
CA SER A 258 -0.86 -3.95 -15.95
C SER A 258 0.50 -4.32 -15.33
N ASN A 259 0.51 -4.94 -14.15
CA ASN A 259 1.76 -5.33 -13.47
C ASN A 259 2.41 -6.56 -14.13
N THR A 260 3.74 -6.54 -14.20
CA THR A 260 4.56 -7.54 -14.90
C THR A 260 5.24 -8.55 -13.98
N GLN A 261 5.19 -8.35 -12.66
CA GLN A 261 5.79 -9.25 -11.67
C GLN A 261 4.91 -10.42 -11.31
N SER A 262 5.55 -11.57 -11.01
CA SER A 262 4.88 -12.78 -10.52
C SER A 262 4.32 -12.62 -9.12
N SER A 263 4.96 -11.82 -8.27
CA SER A 263 4.56 -11.60 -6.89
C SER A 263 4.90 -10.21 -6.39
N PHE A 264 4.00 -9.59 -5.62
CA PHE A 264 4.23 -8.30 -4.96
C PHE A 264 3.35 -8.12 -3.72
N ASN A 265 3.78 -7.23 -2.82
CA ASN A 265 3.03 -6.83 -1.65
C ASN A 265 2.52 -5.38 -1.77
N VAL A 266 1.32 -5.17 -1.24
CA VAL A 266 0.66 -3.87 -1.04
C VAL A 266 0.48 -3.68 0.45
N ARG A 267 1.05 -2.62 1.00
CA ARG A 267 0.88 -2.25 2.41
C ARG A 267 0.15 -0.92 2.49
N ILE A 268 -0.99 -0.89 3.16
CA ILE A 268 -1.79 0.32 3.38
C ILE A 268 -1.93 0.53 4.88
N TYR A 269 -1.14 1.42 5.44
CA TYR A 269 -1.21 1.82 6.84
C TYR A 269 -1.88 3.17 7.05
N GLY A 270 -1.93 4.02 6.02
CA GLY A 270 -2.58 5.33 6.03
C GLY A 270 -3.37 5.65 4.75
N GLY A 271 -4.10 6.76 4.79
CA GLY A 271 -4.88 7.31 3.68
C GLY A 271 -6.28 6.74 3.49
N ASP A 272 -7.03 7.39 2.61
CA ASP A 272 -8.39 7.04 2.18
C ASP A 272 -8.40 6.63 0.70
N TRP A 273 -8.90 5.43 0.45
CA TRP A 273 -8.78 4.74 -0.83
C TRP A 273 -10.14 4.42 -1.41
N ALA A 274 -10.34 4.71 -2.70
CA ALA A 274 -11.59 4.36 -3.37
C ALA A 274 -11.69 2.87 -3.71
N TYR A 275 -10.57 2.22 -4.01
CA TYR A 275 -10.53 0.80 -4.29
C TYR A 275 -9.11 0.22 -4.23
N VAL A 276 -9.04 -1.09 -3.95
CA VAL A 276 -7.90 -1.95 -4.20
C VAL A 276 -8.36 -3.11 -5.08
N TYR A 277 -7.86 -3.16 -6.30
CA TYR A 277 -8.17 -4.21 -7.27
C TYR A 277 -7.04 -5.21 -7.40
N PHE A 278 -7.38 -6.46 -7.08
CA PHE A 278 -6.50 -7.59 -7.18
C PHE A 278 -6.53 -8.23 -8.57
N GLY A 279 -5.36 -8.33 -9.20
CA GLY A 279 -5.14 -9.20 -10.33
C GLY A 279 -4.64 -8.52 -11.60
N SER A 280 -3.93 -9.30 -12.40
CA SER A 280 -3.38 -8.94 -13.71
C SER A 280 -4.22 -9.53 -14.85
N ALA A 281 -4.27 -8.81 -15.98
CA ALA A 281 -4.92 -9.26 -17.20
C ALA A 281 -4.03 -10.18 -18.06
N SER A 282 -2.74 -10.31 -17.72
CA SER A 282 -1.71 -10.84 -18.61
C SER A 282 -1.12 -12.18 -18.19
N ALA A 283 -1.10 -12.50 -16.90
CA ALA A 283 -0.47 -13.72 -16.39
C ALA A 283 -0.92 -14.03 -14.96
N THR A 284 -0.63 -15.26 -14.50
CA THR A 284 -0.93 -15.68 -13.13
C THR A 284 -0.02 -15.04 -12.10
N ARG A 285 -0.58 -14.24 -11.20
CA ARG A 285 0.16 -13.52 -10.15
C ARG A 285 -0.24 -13.93 -8.74
N GLU A 286 0.69 -13.77 -7.82
CA GLU A 286 0.47 -13.87 -6.38
C GLU A 286 0.57 -12.49 -5.72
N ASN A 287 -0.50 -12.03 -5.07
CA ASN A 287 -0.55 -10.68 -4.51
C ASN A 287 -0.86 -10.74 -3.02
N LYS A 288 -0.16 -9.94 -2.22
CA LYS A 288 -0.45 -9.83 -0.78
C LYS A 288 -0.87 -8.40 -0.43
N LEU A 289 -2.00 -8.24 0.22
CA LEU A 289 -2.43 -6.98 0.83
C LEU A 289 -2.26 -7.06 2.35
N ILE A 290 -1.70 -6.01 2.94
CA ILE A 290 -1.72 -5.77 4.36
C ILE A 290 -2.42 -4.43 4.57
N LEU A 291 -3.55 -4.44 5.29
CA LEU A 291 -4.32 -3.25 5.61
C LEU A 291 -4.30 -3.00 7.12
N GLY A 292 -3.83 -1.82 7.50
CA GLY A 292 -3.64 -1.42 8.88
C GLY A 292 -2.54 -2.19 9.58
N ASN A 293 -2.10 -1.68 10.73
CA ASN A 293 -1.08 -2.32 11.56
C ASN A 293 -1.61 -2.84 12.91
N GLY A 294 -2.90 -2.63 13.19
CA GLY A 294 -3.51 -2.91 14.50
C GLY A 294 -3.86 -1.62 15.27
N GLU A 295 -3.20 -0.50 14.94
CA GLU A 295 -3.35 0.79 15.61
C GLU A 295 -3.78 1.90 14.62
N SER A 296 -3.30 1.84 13.38
CA SER A 296 -3.60 2.80 12.33
C SER A 296 -5.00 2.62 11.77
N ASN A 297 -5.57 3.70 11.22
CA ASN A 297 -6.96 3.72 10.77
C ASN A 297 -7.11 4.11 9.27
N PRO A 298 -6.51 3.36 8.33
CA PRO A 298 -6.73 3.60 6.90
C PRO A 298 -8.17 3.26 6.51
N TYR A 299 -8.70 3.90 5.47
CA TYR A 299 -10.01 3.56 4.91
C TYR A 299 -9.88 3.06 3.47
N VAL A 300 -10.47 1.91 3.17
CA VAL A 300 -10.60 1.40 1.80
C VAL A 300 -12.06 1.14 1.48
N LYS A 301 -12.61 1.87 0.53
CA LYS A 301 -14.04 1.76 0.18
C LYS A 301 -14.39 0.42 -0.47
N LEU A 302 -13.50 -0.14 -1.30
CA LEU A 302 -13.74 -1.41 -1.98
C LEU A 302 -12.44 -2.22 -2.10
N ILE A 303 -12.46 -3.46 -1.64
CA ILE A 303 -11.39 -4.44 -1.90
C ILE A 303 -12.01 -5.58 -2.69
N CYS A 304 -11.50 -5.87 -3.88
CA CYS A 304 -12.06 -6.91 -4.72
C CYS A 304 -11.10 -7.39 -5.82
N TYR A 305 -11.53 -8.39 -6.60
CA TYR A 305 -10.83 -8.76 -7.83
C TYR A 305 -10.95 -7.66 -8.90
N ASN A 306 -9.98 -7.62 -9.82
CA ASN A 306 -9.94 -6.65 -10.91
C ASN A 306 -11.03 -6.92 -11.96
N ASN A 307 -11.36 -5.90 -12.77
CA ASN A 307 -12.45 -5.90 -13.73
C ASN A 307 -12.15 -6.59 -15.08
N THR A 308 -11.10 -7.42 -15.13
CA THR A 308 -10.60 -8.05 -16.34
C THR A 308 -10.53 -9.57 -16.18
N ASN A 309 -10.32 -10.29 -17.29
CA ASN A 309 -9.96 -11.71 -17.21
C ASN A 309 -8.69 -11.82 -16.39
N CYS A 310 -8.78 -12.41 -15.20
CA CYS A 310 -7.65 -12.44 -14.29
C CYS A 310 -7.55 -13.83 -13.65
N GLN A 311 -6.33 -14.35 -13.59
CA GLN A 311 -6.01 -15.64 -13.00
C GLN A 311 -5.03 -15.38 -11.86
N ASN A 312 -5.45 -15.21 -10.60
CA ASN A 312 -4.49 -14.77 -9.56
C ASN A 312 -4.76 -15.39 -8.20
N SER A 313 -3.71 -15.55 -7.40
CA SER A 313 -3.80 -15.93 -6.00
C SER A 313 -3.57 -14.69 -5.13
N ASN A 314 -4.60 -14.27 -4.42
CA ASN A 314 -4.57 -13.04 -3.62
C ASN A 314 -4.72 -13.39 -2.16
N TYR A 315 -3.84 -12.84 -1.34
CA TYR A 315 -3.81 -13.00 0.10
C TYR A 315 -4.02 -11.62 0.73
N GLY A 316 -4.85 -11.53 1.76
CA GLY A 316 -5.13 -10.26 2.42
C GLY A 316 -5.13 -10.41 3.92
N TYR A 317 -4.53 -9.44 4.62
CA TYR A 317 -4.52 -9.36 6.07
C TYR A 317 -5.07 -8.00 6.47
N ILE A 318 -6.27 -7.99 7.06
CA ILE A 318 -6.90 -6.78 7.58
C ILE A 318 -6.68 -6.75 9.10
N ARG A 319 -5.79 -5.89 9.57
CA ARG A 319 -5.39 -5.80 10.98
C ARG A 319 -6.10 -4.69 11.72
N SER A 320 -6.36 -3.57 11.06
CA SER A 320 -7.10 -2.41 11.58
C SER A 320 -7.61 -1.56 10.41
N GLY A 321 -8.21 -0.40 10.70
CA GLY A 321 -8.80 0.48 9.70
C GLY A 321 -10.25 0.11 9.39
N ARG A 322 -10.76 0.67 8.28
CA ARG A 322 -12.13 0.47 7.83
C ARG A 322 -12.16 -0.01 6.37
N VAL A 323 -12.94 -1.05 6.12
CA VAL A 323 -13.26 -1.53 4.77
C VAL A 323 -14.75 -1.32 4.50
N GLY A 324 -15.06 -0.52 3.50
CA GLY A 324 -16.45 -0.23 3.11
C GLY A 324 -17.14 -1.43 2.46
N ASN A 325 -16.44 -2.14 1.57
CA ASN A 325 -16.93 -3.37 0.95
C ASN A 325 -15.75 -4.30 0.68
N LEU A 326 -15.70 -5.43 1.38
CA LEU A 326 -14.83 -6.55 1.06
C LEU A 326 -15.59 -7.47 0.11
N SER A 327 -15.32 -7.35 -1.19
CA SER A 327 -16.01 -8.12 -2.22
C SER A 327 -15.16 -9.27 -2.72
N PHE A 328 -15.71 -10.48 -2.63
CA PHE A 328 -15.19 -11.67 -3.29
C PHE A 328 -15.70 -11.82 -4.73
N GLY A 329 -16.40 -10.80 -5.25
CA GLY A 329 -16.73 -10.62 -6.66
C GLY A 329 -15.76 -9.66 -7.35
N TYR A 330 -16.14 -9.18 -8.53
CA TYR A 330 -15.38 -8.19 -9.29
C TYR A 330 -16.31 -7.09 -9.84
N PRO A 331 -15.83 -5.84 -9.95
CA PRO A 331 -16.52 -4.79 -10.67
C PRO A 331 -16.28 -5.03 -12.16
N GLY A 332 -17.26 -4.91 -13.05
CA GLY A 332 -16.97 -5.00 -14.49
C GLY A 332 -18.00 -5.76 -15.29
N THR A 333 -17.58 -6.16 -16.49
CA THR A 333 -18.38 -6.84 -17.52
C THR A 333 -18.12 -8.35 -17.52
N ASP A 334 -18.92 -9.11 -18.28
CA ASP A 334 -18.87 -10.57 -18.36
C ASP A 334 -17.46 -11.13 -18.71
N ARG A 335 -16.65 -11.43 -17.68
CA ARG A 335 -15.25 -11.88 -17.78
C ARG A 335 -15.02 -13.09 -16.89
N ILE A 336 -14.18 -14.02 -17.32
CA ILE A 336 -13.85 -15.20 -16.50
C ILE A 336 -12.71 -14.82 -15.57
N VAL A 337 -12.97 -14.94 -14.27
CA VAL A 337 -12.01 -14.76 -13.20
C VAL A 337 -11.71 -16.13 -12.61
N ALA A 338 -10.43 -16.42 -12.38
CA ALA A 338 -9.98 -17.66 -11.78
C ALA A 338 -8.87 -17.40 -10.76
N GLY A 339 -8.62 -18.39 -9.89
CA GLY A 339 -7.57 -18.33 -8.89
C GLY A 339 -8.12 -18.31 -7.48
N LYS A 340 -7.56 -17.47 -6.60
CA LYS A 340 -7.81 -17.49 -5.17
C LYS A 340 -7.88 -16.07 -4.59
N MET A 341 -8.75 -15.87 -3.60
CA MET A 341 -8.76 -14.73 -2.67
C MET A 341 -8.94 -15.29 -1.27
N ASP A 342 -7.93 -15.08 -0.44
CA ASP A 342 -7.83 -15.62 0.91
C ASP A 342 -7.54 -14.46 1.86
N ILE A 343 -8.58 -14.05 2.58
CA ILE A 343 -8.55 -12.87 3.43
C ILE A 343 -8.66 -13.29 4.89
N THR A 344 -7.71 -12.85 5.70
CA THR A 344 -7.76 -12.96 7.16
C THR A 344 -8.02 -11.58 7.77
N VAL A 345 -9.05 -11.51 8.61
CA VAL A 345 -9.48 -10.32 9.34
C VAL A 345 -9.15 -10.52 10.81
N TYR A 346 -8.28 -9.67 11.35
CA TYR A 346 -7.92 -9.65 12.77
C TYR A 346 -8.66 -8.55 13.53
N GLY A 347 -8.90 -7.40 12.89
CA GLY A 347 -9.44 -6.21 13.55
C GLY A 347 -9.97 -5.15 12.58
N GLY A 348 -10.35 -4.00 13.12
CA GLY A 348 -10.93 -2.89 12.36
C GLY A 348 -12.45 -3.03 12.13
N GLN A 349 -12.97 -2.24 11.20
CA GLN A 349 -14.38 -2.21 10.82
C GLN A 349 -14.55 -2.73 9.39
N ILE A 350 -15.47 -3.67 9.18
CA ILE A 350 -15.90 -4.09 7.84
C ILE A 350 -17.39 -3.82 7.72
N ASP A 351 -17.77 -2.87 6.85
CA ASP A 351 -19.18 -2.47 6.73
C ASP A 351 -19.99 -3.55 5.98
N LEU A 352 -19.44 -4.06 4.88
CA LEU A 352 -20.09 -5.00 3.98
C LEU A 352 -19.10 -6.07 3.51
N ILE A 353 -19.55 -7.33 3.54
CA ILE A 353 -18.93 -8.43 2.80
C ILE A 353 -19.90 -8.86 1.71
N SER A 354 -19.42 -8.89 0.47
CA SER A 354 -20.21 -9.29 -0.68
C SER A 354 -19.53 -10.39 -1.47
N ASP A 355 -20.29 -11.32 -2.03
CA ASP A 355 -19.76 -12.30 -2.99
C ASP A 355 -19.97 -11.91 -4.46
N ALA A 356 -20.61 -10.76 -4.67
CA ALA A 356 -20.81 -10.12 -5.96
C ALA A 356 -20.70 -8.59 -5.80
N THR A 357 -20.08 -7.92 -6.78
CA THR A 357 -20.07 -6.45 -6.85
C THR A 357 -21.07 -5.91 -7.88
N THR A 358 -21.37 -6.71 -8.92
CA THR A 358 -22.27 -6.35 -10.03
C THR A 358 -23.06 -7.57 -10.49
N GLU A 359 -24.01 -7.37 -11.41
CA GLU A 359 -24.75 -8.46 -12.05
C GLU A 359 -23.86 -9.44 -12.85
N TYR A 360 -22.62 -9.06 -13.17
CA TYR A 360 -21.67 -9.87 -13.94
C TYR A 360 -20.84 -10.82 -13.07
N SER A 361 -20.91 -10.68 -11.74
CA SER A 361 -20.32 -11.63 -10.80
C SER A 361 -21.17 -12.92 -10.73
N LYS A 362 -21.34 -13.62 -11.85
CA LYS A 362 -22.16 -14.84 -11.98
C LYS A 362 -21.32 -16.10 -11.79
N THR A 363 -22.00 -17.24 -11.57
CA THR A 363 -21.37 -18.55 -11.36
C THR A 363 -20.32 -18.88 -12.41
N THR A 364 -20.67 -18.71 -13.69
CA THR A 364 -19.78 -19.00 -14.83
C THR A 364 -18.50 -18.15 -14.83
N ASN A 365 -18.53 -16.98 -14.20
CA ASN A 365 -17.42 -16.04 -14.15
C ASN A 365 -16.50 -16.27 -12.96
N LEU A 366 -17.00 -16.89 -11.89
CA LEU A 366 -16.29 -17.11 -10.63
C LEU A 366 -16.15 -18.61 -10.28
N GLU A 367 -16.51 -19.50 -11.20
CA GLU A 367 -16.51 -20.95 -11.00
C GLU A 367 -15.13 -21.46 -10.58
N HIS A 368 -14.07 -20.88 -11.16
CA HIS A 368 -12.69 -21.25 -10.91
C HIS A 368 -11.99 -20.37 -9.84
N CYS A 369 -12.77 -19.59 -9.08
CA CYS A 369 -12.29 -18.83 -7.94
C CYS A 369 -12.47 -19.58 -6.62
N ASN A 370 -11.38 -19.70 -5.88
CA ASN A 370 -11.34 -20.14 -4.50
C ASN A 370 -11.41 -18.92 -3.57
N ARG A 371 -12.46 -18.83 -2.76
CA ARG A 371 -12.76 -17.67 -1.92
C ARG A 371 -12.78 -18.09 -0.46
N TYR A 372 -11.81 -17.62 0.30
CA TYR A 372 -11.64 -17.97 1.69
C TYR A 372 -11.62 -16.72 2.56
N LEU A 373 -12.37 -16.79 3.65
CA LEU A 373 -12.47 -15.73 4.65
C LEU A 373 -12.17 -16.33 6.02
N THR A 374 -11.25 -15.72 6.74
CA THR A 374 -10.91 -16.11 8.11
C THR A 374 -11.10 -14.89 9.00
N PHE A 375 -11.88 -15.04 10.06
CA PHE A 375 -11.89 -14.11 11.18
C PHE A 375 -11.04 -14.71 12.28
N ASP A 376 -10.02 -13.98 12.72
CA ASP A 376 -9.00 -14.45 13.67
C ASP A 376 -8.94 -13.49 14.84
N GLY A 377 -9.59 -13.85 15.95
CA GLY A 377 -9.75 -12.97 17.13
C GLY A 377 -10.60 -11.73 16.87
N TYR A 378 -11.26 -11.63 15.72
CA TYR A 378 -12.04 -10.47 15.33
C TYR A 378 -13.25 -10.28 16.25
N THR A 379 -13.49 -9.04 16.67
CA THR A 379 -14.73 -8.66 17.36
C THR A 379 -15.38 -7.51 16.61
N GLY A 380 -16.62 -7.70 16.16
CA GLY A 380 -17.33 -6.66 15.42
C GLY A 380 -18.64 -7.12 14.79
N SER A 381 -19.20 -6.25 13.95
CA SER A 381 -20.47 -6.47 13.28
C SER A 381 -20.32 -6.22 11.78
N VAL A 382 -20.85 -7.13 10.96
CA VAL A 382 -20.70 -7.10 9.50
C VAL A 382 -22.05 -7.39 8.83
N VAL A 383 -22.35 -6.68 7.74
CA VAL A 383 -23.45 -7.03 6.83
C VAL A 383 -22.92 -7.95 5.74
N PHE A 384 -23.64 -9.05 5.46
CA PHE A 384 -23.36 -9.86 4.29
C PHE A 384 -24.31 -9.50 3.14
N SER A 385 -23.87 -9.63 1.90
CA SER A 385 -24.72 -9.48 0.73
C SER A 385 -24.41 -10.56 -0.30
N HIS A 386 -25.47 -11.20 -0.77
CA HIS A 386 -25.42 -12.23 -1.80
C HIS A 386 -26.25 -11.82 -3.00
N LEU A 387 -25.71 -12.02 -4.20
CA LEU A 387 -26.48 -11.94 -5.42
C LEU A 387 -26.99 -13.34 -5.81
N ASN A 388 -28.30 -13.56 -5.64
CA ASN A 388 -28.94 -14.78 -6.12
C ASN A 388 -28.83 -14.86 -7.65
N VAL A 389 -28.08 -15.84 -8.16
CA VAL A 389 -27.99 -16.13 -9.60
C VAL A 389 -28.78 -17.41 -9.89
N GLY A 390 -30.10 -17.27 -10.08
CA GLY A 390 -31.00 -18.38 -10.38
C GLY A 390 -32.45 -17.94 -10.66
N THR A 391 -33.05 -18.48 -11.71
CA THR A 391 -34.35 -18.10 -12.30
C THR A 391 -35.52 -18.21 -11.33
N ALA A 392 -36.39 -17.20 -11.32
CA ALA A 392 -37.80 -17.14 -10.86
C ALA A 392 -38.19 -17.89 -9.54
N PRO A 393 -39.18 -17.38 -8.78
CA PRO A 393 -39.67 -18.07 -7.59
C PRO A 393 -40.06 -19.52 -7.90
N GLY A 394 -39.45 -20.50 -7.21
CA GLY A 394 -39.80 -21.92 -7.33
C GLY A 394 -38.81 -22.82 -8.08
N THR A 395 -37.75 -22.27 -8.69
CA THR A 395 -36.64 -23.07 -9.26
C THR A 395 -35.44 -22.99 -8.32
N ALA A 396 -34.79 -24.12 -8.00
CA ALA A 396 -33.58 -24.12 -7.19
C ALA A 396 -32.50 -23.27 -7.89
N GLY A 397 -32.26 -22.06 -7.38
CA GLY A 397 -31.27 -21.16 -7.93
C GLY A 397 -29.88 -21.78 -7.87
N SER A 398 -29.00 -21.46 -8.81
CA SER A 398 -27.61 -21.90 -8.73
C SER A 398 -26.91 -21.16 -7.61
N TYR A 399 -26.89 -21.74 -6.41
CA TYR A 399 -26.15 -21.30 -5.19
C TYR A 399 -24.61 -21.29 -5.38
N ALA A 400 -24.12 -21.19 -6.61
CA ALA A 400 -22.76 -21.52 -7.01
C ALA A 400 -21.80 -20.31 -6.96
N ASN A 401 -22.26 -19.20 -6.40
CA ASN A 401 -21.51 -17.96 -6.23
C ASN A 401 -21.11 -17.62 -4.78
N GLY A 402 -21.45 -18.43 -3.78
CA GLY A 402 -21.11 -18.16 -2.38
C GLY A 402 -19.61 -18.33 -2.05
N ILE A 403 -19.21 -17.97 -0.83
CA ILE A 403 -17.82 -18.12 -0.36
C ILE A 403 -17.48 -19.61 -0.22
N ASN A 404 -16.24 -20.02 -0.52
CA ASN A 404 -15.85 -21.43 -0.39
C ASN A 404 -15.62 -21.82 1.07
N ARG A 405 -14.92 -21.01 1.85
CA ARG A 405 -14.65 -21.30 3.27
C ARG A 405 -14.77 -20.05 4.12
N ILE A 406 -15.43 -20.20 5.25
CA ILE A 406 -15.42 -19.20 6.32
C ILE A 406 -14.90 -19.87 7.60
N SER A 407 -13.91 -19.26 8.24
CA SER A 407 -13.30 -19.77 9.48
C SER A 407 -13.38 -18.71 10.56
N PHE A 408 -13.76 -19.12 11.77
CA PHE A 408 -13.76 -18.30 12.96
C PHE A 408 -12.78 -18.93 13.95
N ILE A 409 -11.70 -18.23 14.30
CA ILE A 409 -10.66 -18.77 15.19
C ILE A 409 -10.30 -17.77 16.28
N ASN A 410 -9.56 -18.25 17.29
CA ASN A 410 -9.00 -17.44 18.38
C ASN A 410 -10.03 -16.54 19.09
N HIS A 411 -11.18 -17.10 19.46
CA HIS A 411 -12.26 -16.41 20.18
C HIS A 411 -12.91 -15.26 19.39
N THR A 412 -13.04 -15.42 18.08
CA THR A 412 -13.81 -14.49 17.25
C THR A 412 -15.24 -14.28 17.78
N ASN A 413 -15.66 -13.02 17.89
CA ASN A 413 -17.01 -12.60 18.26
C ASN A 413 -17.61 -11.74 17.13
N LEU A 414 -18.26 -12.40 16.18
CA LEU A 414 -18.85 -11.76 15.00
C LEU A 414 -20.37 -11.68 15.14
N ASN A 415 -20.91 -10.46 15.01
CA ASN A 415 -22.33 -10.24 14.78
C ASN A 415 -22.63 -10.10 13.28
N ILE A 416 -23.47 -10.98 12.74
CA ILE A 416 -23.97 -10.86 11.37
C ILE A 416 -25.22 -9.96 11.43
N ALA A 417 -25.05 -8.68 11.07
CA ALA A 417 -26.07 -7.65 11.30
C ALA A 417 -27.32 -7.80 10.43
N SER A 418 -27.17 -8.32 9.22
CA SER A 418 -28.27 -8.59 8.29
C SER A 418 -27.83 -9.50 7.14
N ASN A 419 -28.83 -10.19 6.58
CA ASN A 419 -28.76 -11.20 5.50
C ASN A 419 -28.05 -12.51 5.87
N ASP A 420 -28.47 -13.58 5.20
CA ASP A 420 -27.86 -14.89 5.34
C ASP A 420 -26.47 -14.92 4.67
N VAL A 421 -25.61 -15.78 5.22
CA VAL A 421 -24.30 -16.08 4.63
C VAL A 421 -24.45 -17.26 3.67
N TYR A 422 -24.08 -17.07 2.41
CA TYR A 422 -24.18 -18.10 1.37
C TYR A 422 -22.81 -18.72 1.09
N LEU A 423 -22.75 -20.05 1.14
CA LEU A 423 -21.57 -20.83 0.78
C LEU A 423 -21.71 -21.40 -0.63
N LYS A 424 -20.58 -21.58 -1.32
CA LYS A 424 -20.55 -22.21 -2.64
C LYS A 424 -21.09 -23.64 -2.54
N ALA A 425 -22.07 -24.02 -3.36
CA ALA A 425 -22.48 -25.41 -3.48
C ALA A 425 -21.38 -26.26 -4.19
N SER A 426 -20.39 -26.73 -3.43
CA SER A 426 -19.22 -27.49 -3.90
C SER A 426 -18.72 -28.43 -2.81
N PRO A 427 -18.14 -29.61 -3.12
CA PRO A 427 -17.58 -30.53 -2.12
C PRO A 427 -16.44 -29.92 -1.28
N VAL A 428 -15.93 -28.74 -1.66
CA VAL A 428 -14.86 -28.01 -0.96
C VAL A 428 -15.42 -26.97 0.01
N ALA A 429 -16.74 -26.77 0.06
CA ALA A 429 -17.33 -25.74 0.91
C ALA A 429 -17.41 -26.17 2.38
N ALA A 430 -16.94 -25.30 3.29
CA ALA A 430 -16.87 -25.62 4.71
C ALA A 430 -16.97 -24.39 5.62
N VAL A 431 -17.51 -24.59 6.82
CA VAL A 431 -17.48 -23.63 7.94
C VAL A 431 -16.69 -24.26 9.07
N TYR A 432 -15.71 -23.51 9.60
CA TYR A 432 -14.95 -23.88 10.78
C TYR A 432 -15.24 -22.88 11.90
N VAL A 433 -15.62 -23.39 13.06
CA VAL A 433 -15.94 -22.61 14.27
C VAL A 433 -15.01 -23.02 15.39
#